data_AF-G4D317-F1
#
_entry.id   AF-G4D317-F1
#
_cell.length_a   1.000
_cell.length_b   1.000
_cell.length_c   1.000
_cell.angle_alpha   90.00
_cell.angle_beta   90.00
_cell.angle_gamma   90.00
#
_symmetry.space_group_name_H-M   'P 1'
#
loop_
_entity.id
_entity.type
_entity.pdbx_description
1 polymer ?
#
loop_
_entity_poly.entity_id
_entity_poly.type
_entity_poly.pdbx_seq_one_letter_code
_entity_poly.pdbx_strand_id
1 'polypeptide(L)' 'MQSDYYIFQNGEIKRKDNTITIITEENVKKDIPIEVISNLYIFGEET' A
#
# COMPACT_ATOMS: atom_id res chain seq x y z
N MET A 1 -3.61 16.51 -6.57
CA MET A 1 -3.59 16.55 -5.10
C MET A 1 -3.08 15.20 -4.64
N GLN A 2 -2.05 15.17 -3.83
CA GLN A 2 -1.65 13.95 -3.13
C GLN A 2 -2.70 13.65 -2.05
N SER A 3 -2.97 12.37 -1.84
CA SER A 3 -3.99 11.90 -0.89
C SER A 3 -3.39 10.99 0.16
N ASP A 4 -4.06 10.91 1.30
CA ASP A 4 -3.75 9.94 2.34
C ASP A 4 -4.24 8.55 1.91
N TYR A 5 -3.37 7.56 2.10
CA TYR A 5 -3.64 6.19 1.70
C TYR A 5 -3.64 5.28 2.93
N TYR A 6 -4.69 4.48 3.08
CA TYR A 6 -4.93 3.62 4.24
C TYR A 6 -4.92 2.16 3.79
N ILE A 7 -4.13 1.32 4.45
CA ILE A 7 -4.04 -0.13 4.22
C ILE A 7 -4.54 -0.82 5.48
N PHE A 8 -5.61 -1.60 5.35
CA PHE A 8 -6.20 -2.40 6.45
C PHE A 8 -6.04 -3.91 6.24
N GLN A 9 -5.56 -4.32 5.07
CA GLN A 9 -5.42 -5.74 4.74
C GLN A 9 -3.99 -6.19 5.04
N ASN A 10 -3.87 -7.39 5.61
CA ASN A 10 -2.59 -8.06 5.75
C ASN A 10 -1.99 -8.38 4.38
N GLY A 11 -0.67 -8.37 4.31
CA GLY A 11 0.04 -8.65 3.08
C GLY A 11 1.46 -8.09 3.09
N GLU A 12 2.05 -8.06 1.90
CA GLU A 12 3.39 -7.55 1.65
C GLU A 12 3.33 -6.21 0.92
N ILE A 13 4.11 -5.23 1.40
CA ILE A 13 4.29 -3.95 0.73
C ILE A 13 5.71 -3.90 0.17
N LYS A 14 5.83 -3.71 -1.15
CA LYS A 14 7.10 -3.57 -1.87
C LYS A 14 7.13 -2.21 -2.55
N ARG A 15 8.30 -1.56 -2.59
CA ARG A 15 8.52 -0.39 -3.44
C ARG A 15 9.53 -0.71 -4.52
N LYS A 16 9.20 -0.35 -5.75
CA LYS A 16 10.13 -0.38 -6.88
C LYS A 16 10.02 0.94 -7.63
N ASP A 17 11.14 1.64 -7.75
CA ASP A 17 11.23 2.96 -8.38
C ASP A 17 10.20 3.95 -7.77
N ASN A 18 9.28 4.42 -8.60
CA ASN A 18 8.25 5.40 -8.27
C ASN A 18 6.88 4.77 -7.98
N THR A 19 6.85 3.45 -7.75
CA THR A 19 5.62 2.68 -7.54
C THR A 19 5.71 1.87 -6.25
N ILE A 20 4.66 1.95 -5.44
CA ILE A 20 4.41 1.07 -4.30
C ILE A 20 3.47 -0.04 -4.76
N THR A 21 3.86 -1.29 -4.56
CA THR A 21 3.07 -2.49 -4.82
C THR A 21 2.62 -3.08 -3.50
N ILE A 22 1.32 -3.29 -3.33
CA ILE A 22 0.71 -4.01 -2.22
C ILE A 22 0.30 -5.38 -2.73
N ILE A 23 0.71 -6.43 -2.04
CA ILE A 23 0.38 -7.82 -2.34
C ILE A 23 -0.40 -8.37 -1.15
N THR A 24 -1.70 -8.59 -1.30
CA THR A 24 -2.52 -9.17 -0.22
C THR A 24 -2.20 -10.66 -0.04
N GLU A 25 -2.63 -11.25 1.07
CA GLU A 25 -2.49 -12.70 1.30
C GLU A 25 -3.19 -13.55 0.23
N GLU A 26 -4.26 -13.01 -0.37
CA GLU A 26 -4.97 -13.60 -1.52
C GLU A 26 -4.21 -13.45 -2.85
N ASN A 27 -2.95 -13.00 -2.82
CA ASN A 27 -2.12 -12.69 -3.99
C ASN A 27 -2.68 -11.59 -4.91
N VAL A 28 -3.59 -10.75 -4.40
CA VAL A 28 -4.08 -9.58 -5.15
C VAL A 28 -2.99 -8.51 -5.12
N LYS A 29 -2.57 -8.06 -6.31
CA LYS A 29 -1.54 -7.03 -6.47
C LYS A 29 -2.16 -5.68 -6.80
N LYS A 30 -1.74 -4.64 -6.10
CA LYS A 30 -2.13 -3.26 -6.34
C LYS A 30 -0.92 -2.35 -6.43
N ASP A 31 -0.74 -1.73 -7.58
CA ASP A 31 0.32 -0.76 -7.84
C ASP A 31 -0.18 0.67 -7.67
N ILE A 32 0.57 1.49 -6.94
CA ILE A 32 0.22 2.87 -6.62
C ILE A 32 1.44 3.76 -6.88
N PRO A 33 1.33 4.75 -7.79
CA PRO A 33 2.37 5.76 -7.98
C PRO A 33 2.59 6.58 -6.71
N ILE A 34 3.85 6.81 -6.33
CA ILE A 34 4.16 7.60 -5.12
C ILE A 34 3.74 9.06 -5.26
N GLU A 35 3.66 9.58 -6.48
CA GLU A 35 3.32 10.98 -6.77
C GLU A 35 1.89 11.34 -6.36
N VAL A 36 1.01 10.35 -6.17
CA VAL A 36 -0.37 10.56 -5.71
C VAL A 36 -0.57 10.32 -4.21
N ILE A 37 0.47 9.87 -3.49
CA ILE A 37 0.41 9.58 -2.05
C ILE A 37 1.13 10.69 -1.27
N SER A 38 0.46 11.28 -0.27
CA SER A 38 1.12 12.14 0.72
C SER A 38 1.55 11.33 1.94
N ASN A 39 0.63 10.56 2.50
CA ASN A 39 0.86 9.75 3.68
C ASN A 39 0.36 8.32 3.44
N LEU A 40 1.08 7.35 3.99
CA LEU A 40 0.71 5.94 3.96
C LEU A 40 0.49 5.46 5.40
N TYR A 41 -0.75 5.12 5.73
CA TYR A 41 -1.13 4.58 7.03
C TYR A 41 -1.39 3.08 6.90
N ILE A 42 -0.67 2.29 7.68
CA ILE A 42 -0.73 0.83 7.64
C ILE A 42 -1.31 0.34 8.96
N PHE A 43 -2.41 -0.37 8.86
CA PHE A 43 -3.11 -1.02 9.96
C PHE A 43 -3.06 -2.52 9.66
N GLY A 44 -2.20 -3.23 10.39
CA GLY A 44 -2.19 -4.69 10.38
C GLY A 44 -3.23 -5.23 11.36
N GLU A 45 -3.51 -6.53 11.27
CA GLU A 45 -4.37 -7.23 12.20
C GLU A 45 -3.85 -7.14 13.65
N GLU A 46 -4.75 -6.83 14.58
CA GLU A 46 -4.61 -7.20 15.99
C GLU A 46 -5.08 -8.65 16.14
N THR A 47 -4.16 -9.55 16.50
CA THR A 47 -4.48 -10.81 17.18
C THR A 47 -4.04 -10.70 18.64
#